data_AF-A0A3D9N1C7-F1
#
_entry.id   AF-A0A3D9N1C7-F1
#
_cell.length_a   1.000
_cell.length_b   1.000
_cell.length_c   1.000
_cell.angle_alpha   90.00
_cell.angle_beta   90.00
_cell.angle_gamma   90.00
#
_symmetry.space_group_name_H-M   'P 1'
#
loop_
_entity.id
_entity.type
_entity.pdbx_description
1 polymer ?
#
loop_
_entity_poly.entity_id
_entity_poly.type
_entity_poly.pdbx_seq_one_letter_code
_entity_poly.pdbx_strand_id
1 'polypeptide(L)'
;MRSVFSFIMTLIFLFVVSQQAVVIMHFKLNQKAIIEQFCINKSKPELQCNGKCHLTKELQETEDTPSEKIINTRNFDLAFSSNFEIELKIPKISKKRELVIYKEFQHTEPYLEILVPPPIYTEGFNRT
;
A
#
# COMPACT_ATOMS: atom_id res chain seq x y z
N MET A 1 -5.90 28.43 -19.61
CA MET A 1 -6.64 27.77 -18.52
C MET A 1 -6.38 26.27 -18.43
N ARG A 2 -6.49 25.50 -19.51
CA ARG A 2 -6.26 24.03 -19.49
C ARG A 2 -4.88 23.61 -18.95
N SER A 3 -3.82 24.31 -19.34
CA SER A 3 -2.46 23.98 -18.87
C SER A 3 -2.25 24.31 -17.39
N VAL A 4 -2.84 25.41 -16.89
CA VAL A 4 -2.77 25.79 -15.46
C VAL A 4 -3.45 24.73 -14.60
N PHE A 5 -4.62 24.25 -15.02
CA PHE A 5 -5.32 23.14 -14.36
C PHE A 5 -4.45 21.87 -14.32
N SER A 6 -3.76 21.55 -15.41
CA SER A 6 -2.83 20.42 -15.46
C SER A 6 -1.71 20.54 -14.44
N PHE A 7 -1.04 21.71 -14.37
CA PHE A 7 0.04 21.93 -13.39
C PHE A 7 -0.45 21.83 -11.95
N ILE A 8 -1.63 22.37 -11.65
CA ILE A 8 -2.22 22.30 -10.30
C ILE A 8 -2.48 20.84 -9.91
N MET A 9 -3.06 20.04 -10.81
CA MET A 9 -3.32 18.62 -10.53
C MET A 9 -2.03 17.83 -10.28
N THR A 10 -1.00 18.07 -11.07
CA THR A 10 0.32 17.45 -10.86
C THR A 10 0.92 17.85 -9.51
N LEU A 11 0.83 19.12 -9.14
CA LEU A 11 1.39 19.63 -7.88
C LEU A 11 0.66 19.04 -6.66
N ILE A 12 -0.67 18.94 -6.71
CA ILE A 12 -1.47 18.29 -5.67
C ILE A 12 -1.07 16.81 -5.53
N PHE A 13 -0.92 16.09 -6.65
CA PHE A 13 -0.50 14.69 -6.61
C PHE A 13 0.89 14.53 -5.96
N LEU A 14 1.85 15.37 -6.33
CA LEU A 14 3.18 15.37 -5.72
C LEU A 14 3.12 15.67 -4.22
N PHE A 15 2.27 16.61 -3.81
CA PHE A 15 2.09 16.95 -2.40
C PHE A 15 1.56 15.76 -1.60
N VAL A 16 0.57 15.05 -2.12
CA VAL A 16 0.00 13.84 -1.47
C VAL A 16 1.07 12.76 -1.30
N VAL A 17 1.90 12.51 -2.32
CA VAL A 17 2.99 11.52 -2.24
C VAL A 17 4.07 11.95 -1.24
N SER A 18 4.31 13.27 -1.10
CA SER A 18 5.37 13.80 -0.22
C SER A 18 5.02 13.83 1.28
N GLN A 19 3.80 13.49 1.69
CA GLN A 19 3.36 13.60 3.09
C GLN A 19 4.29 12.86 4.07
N GLN A 20 4.69 11.64 3.73
CA GLN A 20 5.61 10.84 4.57
C GLN A 20 6.99 11.52 4.71
N ALA A 21 7.48 12.15 3.64
CA ALA A 21 8.75 12.87 3.68
C ALA A 21 8.67 14.11 4.58
N VAL A 22 7.54 14.82 4.59
CA VAL A 22 7.31 15.97 5.48
C VAL A 22 7.36 15.55 6.95
N VAL A 23 6.74 14.43 7.31
CA VAL A 23 6.77 13.89 8.69
C VAL A 23 8.21 13.57 9.12
N ILE A 24 8.98 12.91 8.26
CA ILE A 24 10.40 12.60 8.53
C ILE A 24 11.22 13.88 8.68
N MET A 25 11.01 14.85 7.80
CA MET A 25 11.70 16.14 7.85
C MET A 25 11.41 16.87 9.16
N HIS A 26 10.14 16.94 9.57
CA HIS A 26 9.72 17.56 10.82
C HIS A 26 10.36 16.88 12.04
N PHE A 27 10.38 15.55 12.07
CA PHE A 27 11.04 14.79 13.13
C PHE A 27 12.54 15.11 13.21
N LYS A 28 13.23 15.19 12.06
CA LYS A 28 14.67 15.47 12.00
C LYS A 28 15.01 16.89 12.44
N LEU A 29 14.25 17.88 12.00
CA LEU A 29 14.46 19.29 12.39
C LEU A 29 14.30 19.48 13.90
N ASN A 30 13.31 18.82 14.49
CA ASN A 30 12.99 18.95 15.92
C ASN A 30 13.62 17.85 16.80
N GLN A 31 14.53 17.04 16.25
CA GLN A 31 15.02 15.83 16.90
C GLN A 31 15.67 16.10 18.27
N LYS A 32 16.36 17.24 18.43
CA LYS A 32 16.99 17.63 19.71
C LYS A 32 15.97 17.85 20.83
N ALA A 33 14.96 18.67 20.56
CA ALA A 33 13.87 18.93 21.50
C ALA A 33 13.12 17.63 21.84
N ILE A 34 12.90 16.76 20.84
CA ILE A 34 12.26 15.47 21.04
C ILE A 34 13.05 14.57 21.99
N ILE A 35 14.38 14.52 21.82
CA ILE A 35 15.27 13.75 22.69
C ILE A 35 15.24 14.30 24.13
N GLU A 36 15.30 15.62 24.27
CA GLU A 36 15.32 16.29 25.58
C GLU A 36 13.99 16.17 26.34
N GLN A 37 12.85 16.11 25.66
CA GLN A 37 11.55 16.10 26.33
C GLN A 37 10.93 14.71 26.43
N PHE A 38 11.00 13.89 25.37
CA PHE A 38 10.22 12.66 25.24
C PHE A 38 11.04 11.36 25.30
N CYS A 39 12.38 11.43 25.28
CA CYS A 39 13.20 10.21 25.37
C CYS A 39 13.16 9.61 26.78
N ILE A 40 12.73 8.35 26.90
CA ILE A 40 12.70 7.60 28.16
C ILE A 40 14.08 7.05 28.57
N ASN A 41 14.94 6.74 27.60
CA ASN A 41 16.23 6.06 27.80
C ASN A 41 17.41 7.05 27.80
N LYS A 42 17.24 8.24 28.40
CA LYS A 42 18.31 9.25 28.49
C LYS A 42 19.53 8.77 29.25
N SER A 43 19.33 7.89 30.24
CA SER A 43 20.40 7.33 31.09
C SER A 43 21.12 6.14 30.47
N LYS A 44 20.68 5.63 29.31
CA LYS A 44 21.22 4.44 28.64
C LYS A 44 21.57 4.75 27.17
N PRO A 45 22.68 5.47 26.92
CA PRO A 45 23.08 5.89 25.57
C PRO A 45 23.37 4.71 24.63
N GLU A 46 23.72 3.53 25.17
CA GLU A 46 23.95 2.29 24.42
C GLU A 46 22.73 1.80 23.63
N LEU A 47 21.51 2.19 24.05
CA LEU A 47 20.26 1.80 23.38
C LEU A 47 19.93 2.67 22.16
N GLN A 48 20.70 3.74 21.90
CA GLN A 48 20.57 4.59 20.72
C GLN A 48 19.13 5.07 20.41
N CYS A 49 18.33 5.39 21.45
CA CYS A 49 16.91 5.77 21.25
C CYS A 49 16.78 6.98 20.32
N ASN A 50 17.54 8.06 20.51
CA ASN A 50 17.58 9.21 19.59
C ASN A 50 16.17 9.77 19.20
N GLY A 51 15.21 9.71 20.11
CA GLY A 51 13.82 10.13 19.87
C GLY A 51 12.93 9.08 19.17
N LYS A 52 13.49 7.92 18.76
CA LYS A 52 12.74 6.82 18.13
C LYS A 52 11.62 6.29 19.01
N CYS A 53 11.83 6.22 20.32
CA CYS A 53 10.84 5.74 21.27
C CYS A 53 9.52 6.56 21.21
N HIS A 54 9.64 7.88 21.05
CA HIS A 54 8.48 8.76 20.86
C HIS A 54 7.86 8.58 19.47
N LEU A 55 8.68 8.56 18.41
CA LEU A 55 8.20 8.35 17.04
C LEU A 55 7.41 7.06 16.89
N THR A 56 7.90 5.95 17.45
CA THR A 56 7.21 4.65 17.41
C THR A 56 5.87 4.71 18.12
N LYS A 57 5.79 5.40 19.27
CA LYS A 57 4.54 5.58 20.00
C LYS A 57 3.51 6.36 19.18
N GLU A 58 3.89 7.48 18.58
CA GLU A 58 2.99 8.30 17.75
C GLU A 58 2.50 7.55 16.51
N LEU A 59 3.38 6.76 15.88
CA LEU A 59 3.02 5.91 14.74
C LEU A 59 2.01 4.82 15.12
N GLN A 60 2.25 4.14 16.24
CA GLN A 60 1.32 3.13 16.77
C GLN A 60 -0.02 3.73 17.13
N GLU A 61 -0.04 4.90 17.80
CA GLU A 61 -1.28 5.58 18.14
C GLU A 61 -2.08 5.98 16.89
N THR A 62 -1.40 6.33 15.78
CA THR A 62 -2.05 6.62 14.49
C THR A 62 -2.57 5.35 13.80
N GLU A 63 -1.89 4.21 13.95
CA GLU A 63 -2.31 2.92 13.38
C GLU A 63 -3.46 2.27 14.18
N ASP A 64 -3.43 2.40 15.49
CA ASP A 64 -4.41 1.84 16.43
C ASP A 64 -5.66 2.71 16.56
N THR A 65 -5.61 3.99 16.17
CA THR A 65 -6.84 4.74 15.92
C THR A 65 -7.50 4.18 14.66
N PRO A 66 -8.67 3.51 14.76
CA PRO A 66 -9.46 3.25 13.57
C PRO A 66 -9.64 4.59 12.87
N SER A 67 -9.52 4.63 11.54
CA SER A 67 -9.57 5.81 10.68
C SER A 67 -10.90 6.58 10.79
N GLU A 68 -11.21 7.09 11.98
CA GLU A 68 -12.09 8.19 12.22
C GLU A 68 -11.21 9.43 12.13
N LYS A 69 -11.51 10.29 11.15
CA LYS A 69 -11.05 11.68 11.01
C LYS A 69 -9.85 11.95 10.08
N ILE A 70 -9.92 11.50 8.82
CA ILE A 70 -9.60 12.40 7.67
C ILE A 70 -10.69 12.30 6.57
N ILE A 71 -11.89 11.85 6.93
CA ILE A 71 -13.08 12.23 6.18
C ILE A 71 -14.10 12.65 7.23
N ASN A 72 -14.20 13.96 7.48
CA ASN A 72 -15.48 14.51 7.91
C ASN A 72 -16.42 14.36 6.71
N THR A 73 -16.88 13.13 6.46
CA THR A 73 -18.03 12.87 5.60
C THR A 73 -19.21 13.44 6.35
N ARG A 74 -19.41 14.77 6.28
CA ARG A 74 -20.77 15.27 6.27
C ARG A 74 -21.40 14.54 5.09
N ASN A 75 -22.21 13.54 5.39
CA ASN A 75 -23.07 12.76 4.50
C ASN A 75 -23.13 13.36 3.10
N PHE A 76 -22.16 13.04 2.24
CA PHE A 76 -22.35 13.23 0.82
C PHE A 76 -23.11 11.99 0.41
N ASP A 77 -24.43 12.08 0.52
CA ASP A 77 -25.31 11.16 -0.16
C ASP A 77 -24.95 11.26 -1.64
N LEU A 78 -24.21 10.27 -2.12
CA LEU A 78 -24.03 10.03 -3.55
C LEU A 78 -25.41 9.62 -4.07
N ALA A 79 -26.23 10.61 -4.40
CA ALA A 79 -27.50 10.40 -5.06
C ALA A 79 -27.21 9.73 -6.41
N PHE A 80 -27.45 8.42 -6.49
CA PHE A 80 -27.45 7.70 -7.75
C PHE A 80 -28.60 8.24 -8.60
N SER A 81 -28.31 9.21 -9.46
CA SER A 81 -29.27 9.77 -10.40
C SER A 81 -29.47 8.79 -11.55
N SER A 82 -30.38 7.83 -11.36
CA SER A 82 -30.78 6.86 -12.37
C SER A 82 -31.76 7.47 -13.36
N ASN A 83 -31.37 8.49 -14.12
CA ASN A 83 -32.12 8.97 -15.28
C ASN A 83 -31.12 9.42 -16.36
N PHE A 84 -30.42 8.46 -16.96
CA PHE A 84 -29.69 8.69 -18.20
C PHE A 84 -30.26 7.76 -19.26
N GLU A 85 -31.13 8.28 -20.13
CA GLU A 85 -31.57 7.59 -21.32
C GLU A 85 -30.43 7.60 -22.34
N ILE A 86 -29.77 6.45 -22.49
CA ILE A 86 -28.74 6.27 -23.51
C ILE A 86 -29.44 5.96 -24.83
N GLU A 87 -29.64 6.97 -25.66
CA GLU A 87 -30.03 6.74 -27.06
C GLU A 87 -28.83 6.22 -27.86
N LEU A 88 -28.57 4.92 -27.76
CA LEU A 88 -27.56 4.25 -28.57
C LEU A 88 -28.06 4.14 -30.01
N LYS A 89 -27.63 5.05 -30.89
CA LYS A 89 -27.68 4.82 -32.34
C LYS A 89 -26.63 3.77 -32.69
N ILE A 90 -27.01 2.51 -32.57
CA ILE A 90 -26.14 1.38 -32.93
C ILE A 90 -25.85 1.48 -34.44
N PRO A 91 -24.59 1.70 -34.87
CA PRO A 91 -24.26 1.62 -36.29
C PRO A 91 -24.50 0.19 -36.76
N LYS A 92 -25.04 0.00 -37.97
CA LYS A 92 -25.22 -1.32 -38.58
C LYS A 92 -23.85 -1.95 -38.83
N ILE A 93 -23.32 -2.65 -37.83
CA ILE A 93 -22.07 -3.39 -37.93
C ILE A 93 -22.33 -4.61 -38.83
N SER A 94 -21.83 -4.54 -40.07
CA SER A 94 -21.77 -5.71 -40.94
C SER A 94 -20.71 -6.66 -40.37
N LYS A 95 -21.16 -7.75 -39.72
CA LYS A 95 -20.27 -8.80 -39.19
C LYS A 95 -19.57 -9.49 -40.35
N LYS A 96 -18.35 -9.06 -40.69
CA LYS A 96 -17.38 -9.97 -41.31
C LYS A 96 -16.90 -10.90 -40.21
N ARG A 97 -17.41 -12.14 -40.18
CA ARG A 97 -16.89 -13.18 -39.27
C ARG A 97 -15.52 -13.59 -39.77
N GLU A 98 -14.46 -13.05 -39.19
CA GLU A 98 -13.18 -13.73 -39.19
C GLU A 98 -13.24 -14.82 -38.12
N LEU A 99 -13.15 -16.07 -38.58
CA LEU A 99 -13.14 -17.25 -37.75
C LEU A 99 -11.79 -17.29 -37.05
N VAL A 100 -11.75 -16.85 -35.79
CA VAL A 100 -10.56 -16.98 -34.94
C VAL A 100 -10.51 -18.42 -34.46
N ILE A 101 -9.79 -19.26 -35.20
CA ILE A 101 -9.45 -20.61 -34.77
C ILE A 101 -8.25 -20.47 -33.83
N TYR A 102 -8.49 -20.47 -32.53
CA TYR A 102 -7.40 -20.61 -31.57
C TYR A 102 -6.94 -22.08 -31.62
N LYS A 103 -5.64 -22.28 -31.84
CA LYS A 103 -5.04 -23.61 -31.74
C LYS A 103 -4.54 -23.77 -30.31
N GLU A 104 -5.31 -24.49 -29.50
CA GLU A 104 -4.95 -24.80 -28.13
C GLU A 104 -3.69 -25.68 -28.13
N PHE A 105 -2.60 -25.16 -27.55
CA PHE A 105 -1.34 -25.90 -27.45
C PHE A 105 -1.50 -26.92 -26.33
N GLN A 106 -1.50 -28.20 -26.66
CA GLN A 106 -1.57 -29.27 -25.67
C GLN A 106 -0.28 -29.23 -24.84
N HIS A 107 -0.35 -28.64 -23.65
CA HIS A 107 0.68 -28.81 -22.65
C HIS A 107 0.66 -30.27 -22.20
N THR A 108 1.77 -30.98 -22.38
CA THR A 108 2.00 -32.22 -21.66
C THR A 108 2.22 -31.83 -20.21
N GLU A 109 1.33 -32.24 -19.31
CA GLU A 109 1.55 -32.04 -17.88
C GLU A 109 2.94 -32.60 -17.53
N PRO A 110 3.82 -31.82 -16.87
CA PRO A 110 5.00 -32.40 -16.29
C PRO A 110 4.52 -33.38 -15.22
N TYR A 111 4.89 -34.65 -15.39
CA TYR A 111 4.60 -35.72 -14.44
C TYR A 111 4.92 -35.25 -13.03
N LEU A 112 3.96 -35.44 -12.13
CA LEU A 112 4.05 -35.13 -10.71
C LEU A 112 5.41 -35.61 -10.17
N GLU A 113 6.36 -34.70 -9.95
CA GLU A 113 7.57 -35.03 -9.21
C GLU A 113 7.12 -35.39 -7.80
N ILE A 114 7.16 -36.69 -7.56
CA ILE A 114 6.88 -37.37 -6.29
C ILE A 114 7.49 -36.53 -5.18
N LEU A 115 6.64 -36.07 -4.26
CA LEU A 115 7.03 -35.47 -2.99
C LEU A 115 8.10 -36.36 -2.36
N VAL A 116 9.38 -36.01 -2.50
CA VAL A 116 10.46 -36.70 -1.82
C VAL A 116 10.41 -36.18 -0.39
N PRO A 117 9.98 -36.98 0.60
CA PRO A 117 10.06 -36.52 1.97
C PRO A 117 11.52 -36.26 2.32
N PRO A 118 11.82 -35.22 3.10
CA PRO A 118 13.19 -34.92 3.52
C PRO A 118 13.78 -36.13 4.27
N PRO A 119 15.10 -36.40 4.10
CA PRO A 119 15.74 -37.53 4.75
C PRO A 119 15.63 -37.41 6.27
N ILE A 120 15.20 -38.50 6.91
CA ILE A 120 15.18 -38.59 8.37
C ILE A 120 16.62 -38.79 8.85
N TYR A 121 17.21 -37.76 9.45
CA TYR A 121 18.48 -37.89 10.15
C TYR A 121 18.22 -38.59 11.49
N THR A 122 18.62 -39.86 11.60
CA THR A 122 18.75 -40.50 12.91
C THR A 122 20.00 -39.93 13.58
N GLU A 123 19.82 -38.99 14.50
CA GLU A 123 20.89 -38.64 15.43
C GLU A 123 21.24 -39.90 16.24
N GLY A 124 22.47 -40.38 16.06
CA GLY A 124 23.05 -41.40 16.91
C GLY A 124 23.18 -40.86 18.32
N PHE A 125 22.15 -41.09 19.13
CA PHE A 125 22.24 -41.02 20.58
C PHE A 125 23.06 -42.23 21.06
N ASN A 126 24.38 -42.12 20.89
CA ASN A 126 25.35 -42.90 21.63
C ASN A 126 26.28 -41.91 22.31
N ARG A 127 25.93 -41.56 23.55
CA ARG A 127 26.90 -41.10 24.53
C ARG A 127 26.54 -41.73 25.87
N THR A 128 27.44 -42.62 26.26
CA THR A 128 27.71 -43.08 27.63
C THR A 128 27.58 -41.97 28.66
#